data_AF-A0A1D2TQG8-F1
#
_entry.id   AF-A0A1D2TQG8-F1
#
_cell.length_a   1.000
_cell.length_b   1.000
_cell.length_c   1.000
_cell.angle_alpha   90.00
_cell.angle_beta   90.00
_cell.angle_gamma   90.00
#
_symmetry.space_group_name_H-M   'P 1'
#
loop_
_entity.id
_entity.type
_entity.pdbx_description
1 polymer ?
#
loop_
_entity_poly.entity_id
_entity_poly.type
_entity_poly.pdbx_seq_one_letter_code
_entity_poly.pdbx_strand_id
1 'polypeptide(L)'
;MPRSAQPKPHPLSMRLPDADLAIIDRAARLRGHSRTDFVREAAVRAAEEVLLETTLVRMSPDGFDAFMAAVSGPAAPVPQMVDVVRRAAPWETDDQANGT
;
A
#
# COMPACT_ATOMS: atom_id res chain seq x y z
N MET A 1 -19.65 2.10 12.95
CA MET A 1 -18.33 1.45 12.81
C MET A 1 -18.49 0.28 11.85
N PRO A 2 -17.83 0.25 10.69
CA PRO A 2 -17.92 -0.93 9.82
C PRO A 2 -17.21 -2.08 10.53
N ARG A 3 -17.90 -3.21 10.64
CA ARG A 3 -17.38 -4.44 11.23
C ARG A 3 -16.28 -4.94 10.31
N SER A 4 -15.02 -4.87 10.74
CA SER A 4 -13.92 -5.53 10.04
C SER A 4 -14.24 -7.02 9.97
N ALA A 5 -14.75 -7.48 8.84
CA ALA A 5 -14.95 -8.90 8.60
C ALA A 5 -13.57 -9.54 8.64
N GLN A 6 -13.30 -10.38 9.65
CA GLN A 6 -12.06 -11.15 9.65
C GLN A 6 -12.07 -12.03 8.39
N PRO A 7 -11.05 -11.91 7.51
CA PRO A 7 -11.00 -12.72 6.31
C PRO A 7 -10.97 -14.18 6.70
N LYS A 8 -11.95 -14.96 6.24
CA LYS A 8 -11.95 -16.40 6.47
C LYS A 8 -10.83 -17.02 5.62
N PRO A 9 -9.97 -17.88 6.19
CA PRO A 9 -8.94 -18.55 5.40
C PRO A 9 -9.61 -19.44 4.34
N HIS A 10 -9.17 -19.31 3.10
CA HIS A 10 -9.60 -20.15 1.97
C HIS A 10 -8.48 -21.15 1.63
N PRO A 11 -8.78 -22.46 1.51
CA PRO A 11 -7.77 -23.44 1.19
C PRO A 11 -7.27 -23.26 -0.25
N LEU A 12 -5.95 -23.37 -0.44
CA LEU A 12 -5.30 -23.33 -1.74
C LEU A 12 -4.60 -24.67 -2.00
N SER A 13 -5.02 -25.36 -3.06
CA SER A 13 -4.46 -26.65 -3.47
C SER A 13 -3.72 -26.49 -4.78
N MET A 14 -2.46 -26.94 -4.83
CA MET A 14 -1.64 -26.91 -6.04
C MET A 14 -0.70 -28.11 -6.07
N ARG A 15 -0.27 -28.50 -7.28
CA ARG A 15 0.71 -29.57 -7.50
C ARG A 15 2.05 -28.96 -7.87
N LEU A 16 3.12 -29.43 -7.22
CA LEU A 16 4.48 -29.04 -7.52
C LEU A 16 5.33 -30.30 -7.74
N PRO A 17 6.32 -30.24 -8.65
CA PRO A 17 7.37 -31.25 -8.72
C PRO A 17 8.12 -31.40 -7.40
N ASP A 18 8.61 -32.60 -7.10
CA ASP A 18 9.36 -32.87 -5.87
C ASP A 18 10.62 -32.01 -5.73
N ALA A 19 11.27 -31.70 -6.86
CA ALA A 19 12.44 -30.82 -6.89
C ALA A 19 12.12 -29.40 -6.39
N ASP A 20 10.99 -28.84 -6.81
CA ASP A 20 10.56 -27.49 -6.41
C ASP A 20 10.16 -27.49 -4.93
N LEU A 21 9.45 -28.53 -4.47
CA LEU A 21 9.09 -28.70 -3.06
C LEU A 21 10.33 -28.78 -2.16
N ALA A 22 11.36 -29.50 -2.59
CA ALA A 22 12.60 -29.62 -1.82
C ALA A 22 13.31 -28.26 -1.63
N ILE A 23 13.32 -27.43 -2.67
CA ILE A 23 13.89 -26.07 -2.62
C ILE A 23 13.06 -25.19 -1.67
N ILE A 24 11.74 -25.21 -1.81
CA ILE A 24 10.82 -24.44 -0.95
C ILE A 24 11.00 -24.83 0.52
N ASP A 25 11.05 -26.13 0.83
CA ASP A 25 11.22 -26.62 2.20
C ASP A 25 12.55 -26.20 2.82
N ARG A 26 13.61 -26.16 2.01
CA ARG A 26 14.91 -25.67 2.46
C ARG A 26 14.84 -24.18 2.77
N ALA A 27 14.23 -23.38 1.89
CA ALA A 27 14.09 -21.94 2.08
C ALA A 27 13.21 -21.60 3.30
N ALA A 28 12.08 -22.29 3.47
CA ALA A 28 11.19 -22.14 4.62
C ALA A 28 11.91 -22.44 5.94
N ARG A 29 12.67 -23.54 6.00
CA ARG A 29 13.49 -23.91 7.17
C ARG A 29 14.53 -22.86 7.51
N LEU A 30 15.26 -22.34 6.52
CA LEU A 30 16.25 -21.28 6.73
C LEU A 30 15.64 -19.99 7.28
N ARG A 31 14.37 -19.73 6.98
CA ARG A 31 13.63 -18.55 7.43
C ARG A 31 12.84 -18.79 8.72
N GLY A 32 12.86 -20.01 9.27
CA GLY A 32 12.10 -20.37 10.48
C GLY A 32 10.59 -20.41 10.28
N HIS A 33 10.11 -20.66 9.06
CA HIS A 33 8.69 -20.68 8.71
C HIS A 33 8.21 -22.06 8.31
N SER A 34 6.90 -22.30 8.46
CA SER A 34 6.27 -23.47 7.85
C SER A 34 6.28 -23.34 6.33
N ARG A 35 6.22 -24.47 5.61
CA ARG A 35 6.08 -24.47 4.14
C ARG A 35 4.90 -23.59 3.70
N THR A 36 3.76 -23.74 4.36
CA THR A 36 2.52 -23.01 4.02
C THR A 36 2.70 -21.51 4.22
N ASP A 37 3.30 -21.09 5.35
CA ASP A 37 3.52 -19.67 5.62
C ASP A 37 4.50 -19.06 4.63
N PHE A 38 5.58 -19.77 4.32
CA PHE A 38 6.58 -19.33 3.35
C PHE A 38 5.99 -19.13 1.96
N VAL A 39 5.22 -20.11 1.46
CA VAL A 39 4.56 -20.03 0.15
C VAL A 39 3.51 -18.92 0.13
N ARG A 40 2.72 -18.78 1.20
CA ARG A 40 1.72 -17.70 1.32
C ARG A 40 2.37 -16.33 1.25
N GLU A 41 3.42 -16.09 2.04
CA GLU A 41 4.12 -14.81 2.10
C GLU A 41 4.78 -14.49 0.74
N ALA A 42 5.43 -15.47 0.12
CA ALA A 42 6.05 -15.30 -1.19
C ALA A 42 5.01 -14.97 -2.27
N ALA A 43 3.87 -15.67 -2.30
CA ALA A 43 2.80 -15.43 -3.26
C ALA A 43 2.16 -14.05 -3.09
N VAL A 44 1.90 -13.62 -1.85
CA VAL A 44 1.35 -12.29 -1.57
C VAL A 44 2.34 -11.21 -2.01
N ARG A 45 3.62 -11.34 -1.65
CA ARG A 45 4.64 -10.37 -2.06
C ARG A 45 4.74 -10.24 -3.58
N ALA A 46 4.76 -11.36 -4.30
CA ALA A 46 4.82 -11.36 -5.76
C ALA A 46 3.58 -10.69 -6.38
N ALA A 47 2.39 -10.92 -5.80
CA ALA A 47 1.18 -10.25 -6.24
C ALA A 47 1.22 -8.74 -5.98
N GLU A 48 1.70 -8.31 -4.81
CA GLU A 48 1.85 -6.90 -4.46
C GLU A 48 2.82 -6.18 -5.41
N GLU A 49 3.95 -6.81 -5.75
CA GLU A 49 4.92 -6.26 -6.70
C GLU A 49 4.28 -5.99 -8.07
N VAL A 50 3.53 -6.95 -8.61
CA VAL A 50 2.79 -6.79 -9.88
C VAL A 50 1.73 -5.69 -9.81
N LEU A 51 1.04 -5.56 -8.67
CA LEU A 51 0.05 -4.50 -8.47
C LEU A 51 0.70 -3.11 -8.39
N LEU A 52 1.87 -3.01 -7.76
CA LEU A 52 2.64 -1.77 -7.70
C LEU A 52 3.14 -1.37 -9.09
N GLU A 53 3.61 -2.31 -9.90
CA GLU A 53 4.01 -2.06 -11.29
C GLU A 53 2.85 -1.56 -12.16
N THR A 54 1.62 -1.99 -11.87
CA THR A 54 0.43 -1.63 -12.65
C THR A 54 -0.28 -0.38 -12.15
N THR A 55 0.09 0.16 -10.99
CA THR A 55 -0.40 1.46 -10.49
C THR A 55 0.38 2.63 -11.13
N LEU A 56 0.66 2.52 -12.43
CA LEU A 56 1.30 3.58 -13.22
C LEU A 56 0.24 4.57 -13.71
N VAL A 57 0.37 5.84 -13.31
CA VAL A 57 -0.38 6.93 -13.94
C VAL A 57 0.21 7.16 -15.34
N ARG A 58 -0.41 6.55 -16.35
CA ARG A 58 -0.03 6.78 -17.75
C ARG A 58 -0.48 8.17 -18.17
N MET A 59 0.44 8.96 -18.70
CA MET A 59 0.17 10.29 -19.27
C MET A 59 0.92 10.45 -20.60
N SER A 60 0.40 11.29 -21.50
CA SER A 60 1.13 11.70 -22.70
C SER A 60 2.34 12.57 -22.31
N PRO A 61 3.33 12.76 -23.21
CA PRO A 61 4.42 13.71 -22.98
C PRO A 61 3.92 15.10 -22.59
N ASP A 62 2.92 15.64 -23.31
CA ASP A 62 2.30 16.93 -22.99
C ASP A 62 1.64 16.94 -21.60
N GLY A 63 1.01 15.82 -21.21
CA GLY A 63 0.41 15.66 -19.88
C GLY A 63 1.46 15.61 -18.77
N PHE A 64 2.63 15.02 -19.05
CA PHE A 64 3.77 15.01 -18.15
C PHE A 64 4.38 16.40 -18.00
N ASP A 65 4.56 17.15 -19.09
CA ASP A 65 5.08 18.51 -19.04
C ASP A 65 4.14 19.44 -18.25
N ALA A 66 2.82 19.34 -18.47
CA ALA A 66 1.81 20.07 -17.72
C ALA A 66 1.82 19.71 -16.22
N PHE A 67 1.95 18.42 -15.91
CA PHE A 67 2.07 17.94 -14.52
C PHE A 67 3.34 18.50 -13.85
N MET A 68 4.49 18.41 -14.52
CA MET A 68 5.76 18.90 -14.01
C MET A 68 5.74 20.42 -13.79
N ALA A 69 5.14 21.18 -14.70
CA ALA A 69 4.94 22.61 -14.54
C ALA A 69 4.06 22.93 -13.32
N ALA A 70 3.00 22.15 -13.09
CA ALA A 70 2.10 22.33 -11.96
C ALA A 70 2.76 21.99 -10.60
N VAL A 71 3.60 20.96 -10.54
CA VAL A 71 4.23 20.49 -9.29
C VAL A 71 5.51 21.26 -8.95
N SER A 72 6.27 21.70 -9.95
CA SER A 72 7.55 22.40 -9.73
C SER A 72 7.36 23.90 -9.46
N GLY A 73 6.18 24.44 -9.79
CA GLY A 73 5.84 25.84 -9.54
C GLY A 73 5.55 26.14 -8.07
N PRO A 74 5.62 27.41 -7.67
CA PRO A 74 5.16 27.82 -6.34
C PRO A 74 3.67 27.51 -6.19
N ALA A 75 3.29 26.97 -5.03
CA ALA A 75 1.88 26.64 -4.75
C ALA A 75 1.02 27.92 -4.82
N ALA A 76 0.07 27.94 -5.76
CA ALA A 76 -0.92 29.00 -5.84
C ALA A 76 -1.99 28.77 -4.75
N PRO A 77 -2.21 29.74 -3.84
CA PRO A 77 -3.22 29.58 -2.81
C PRO A 77 -4.60 29.53 -3.44
N VAL A 78 -5.32 28.44 -3.21
CA VAL A 78 -6.74 28.31 -3.51
C VAL A 78 -7.51 28.75 -2.27
N PRO A 79 -8.29 29.86 -2.28
CA PRO A 79 -8.90 30.43 -1.08
C PRO A 79 -9.68 29.41 -0.24
N GLN A 80 -10.48 28.57 -0.91
CA GLN A 80 -11.25 27.51 -0.25
C GLN A 80 -10.36 26.48 0.44
N MET A 81 -9.19 26.17 -0.13
CA MET A 81 -8.25 25.23 0.45
C MET A 81 -7.50 25.85 1.63
N VAL A 82 -7.17 27.14 1.55
CA VAL A 82 -6.60 27.91 2.66
C VAL A 82 -7.59 27.96 3.84
N ASP A 83 -8.87 28.20 3.57
CA ASP A 83 -9.91 28.23 4.60
C ASP A 83 -10.08 26.86 5.27
N VAL A 84 -10.00 25.77 4.50
CA VAL A 84 -10.05 24.40 5.03
C VAL A 84 -8.83 24.10 5.91
N VAL A 85 -7.62 24.47 5.46
CA VAL A 85 -6.37 24.23 6.21
C VAL A 85 -6.33 25.06 7.49
N ARG A 86 -6.88 26.27 7.48
CA ARG A 86 -6.93 27.16 8.66
C ARG A 86 -8.00 26.75 9.67
N ARG A 87 -8.99 25.98 9.25
CA ARG A 87 -10.08 25.54 10.13
C ARG A 87 -9.54 24.47 11.08
N ALA A 88 -9.77 24.67 12.38
CA ALA A 88 -9.51 23.65 13.39
C ALA A 88 -10.16 22.33 12.99
N ALA A 89 -9.38 21.25 13.04
CA ALA A 89 -9.86 19.97 12.59
C ALA A 89 -11.00 19.49 13.52
N PRO A 90 -12.04 18.82 13.01
CA PRO A 90 -13.19 18.41 13.82
C PRO A 90 -12.87 17.49 15.01
N TRP A 91 -11.65 16.96 15.08
CA TRP A 91 -11.15 16.08 16.14
C TRP A 91 -10.13 16.75 17.07
N GLU A 92 -9.75 18.01 16.82
CA GLU A 92 -8.97 18.80 17.78
C GLU A 92 -9.91 19.21 18.91
N THR A 93 -9.78 18.53 20.04
CA THR A 93 -10.52 18.84 21.27
C THR A 93 -9.90 20.08 21.92
N ASP A 94 -10.72 20.94 22.53
CA ASP A 94 -10.36 22.24 23.13
C ASP A 94 -9.13 22.21 24.08
N ASP A 95 -8.70 21.05 24.56
CA ASP A 95 -7.55 20.89 25.46
C ASP A 95 -6.17 21.16 24.82
N GLN A 96 -6.05 21.21 23.48
CA GLN A 96 -4.76 21.52 22.82
C GLN A 96 -4.56 23.03 22.54
N ALA A 97 -5.58 23.87 22.78
CA ALA A 97 -5.53 25.31 22.49
C ALA A 97 -4.99 26.16 23.66
N ASN A 98 -4.75 25.59 24.84
CA ASN A 98 -4.26 26.32 26.01
C ASN A 98 -3.22 25.52 26.80
N GLY A 99 -2.08 25.22 26.16
CA GLY A 99 -1.02 24.37 26.73
C GLY A 99 0.39 24.79 26.34
N THR A 100 0.81 25.96 26.83
CA THR A 100 2.19 26.54 26.87
C THR A 100 2.73 27.17 25.59
#